data_AF-A0A969GMZ7-F1
#
_entry.id   AF-A0A969GMZ7-F1
#
_cell.length_a   1.000
_cell.length_b   1.000
_cell.length_c   1.000
_cell.angle_alpha   90.00
_cell.angle_beta   90.00
_cell.angle_gamma   90.00
#
_symmetry.space_group_name_H-M   'P 1'
#
loop_
_entity.id
_entity.type
_entity.pdbx_description
1 polymer ?
#
loop_
_entity_poly.entity_id
_entity_poly.type
_entity_poly.pdbx_seq_one_letter_code
_entity_poly.pdbx_strand_id
1 'polypeptide(L)'
;MTLTQLLRRLKPFPAFRSTQPLQLIALLVLPLIVVAVFSLVSQAETGTPPLKNDQQQQEILEEYFKQMAVLEDDDSFNDRDSATVPEALTLTALRELNGERKGLVLQFLSEANLIASDQPSISLQNADLRAVKLAQIQLGAIDLRGANLQKAQLQSANLAGSNLTKTQLQNAALRQINLQQATLPQAVLIRADLSAANLVGADLQEANLQGANLRRADLRGANLRDAILEGARMEGAILEDATLEEIDAENVILRRANLQRSRLKGAVLRGGFFEDANFTGADLRETDLRAALLNNAELEGVDLQDADLERAVLKEADLERANLQNVDFKYANLKDANLTDANPRRAIWCNTTMPEGRQNDRNCP
;
A
#
# COMPACT_ATOMS: atom_id res chain seq x y z
N MET A 1 -20.59 -20.10 -22.31
CA MET A 1 -21.74 -19.40 -21.67
C MET A 1 -21.19 -18.10 -21.10
N THR A 2 -21.69 -16.93 -21.52
CA THR A 2 -21.10 -15.64 -21.14
C THR A 2 -21.51 -15.25 -19.71
N LEU A 3 -20.63 -14.56 -18.96
CA LEU A 3 -20.91 -14.02 -17.61
C LEU A 3 -22.22 -13.21 -17.57
N THR A 4 -22.55 -12.55 -18.68
CA THR A 4 -23.80 -11.80 -18.91
C THR A 4 -25.07 -12.68 -18.88
N GLN A 5 -24.96 -13.97 -19.24
CA GLN A 5 -26.07 -14.93 -19.15
C GLN A 5 -26.22 -15.50 -17.74
N LEU A 6 -25.14 -15.55 -16.95
CA LEU A 6 -25.18 -15.93 -15.52
C LEU A 6 -25.80 -14.81 -14.67
N LEU A 7 -25.36 -13.56 -14.90
CA LEU A 7 -25.85 -12.36 -14.20
C LEU A 7 -27.34 -12.06 -14.49
N ARG A 8 -27.87 -12.46 -15.65
CA ARG A 8 -29.31 -12.32 -15.97
C ARG A 8 -30.22 -13.28 -15.22
N ARG A 9 -29.68 -14.33 -14.58
CA ARG A 9 -30.46 -15.25 -13.75
C ARG A 9 -30.46 -14.88 -12.26
N LEU A 10 -29.56 -13.99 -11.83
CA LEU A 10 -29.60 -13.39 -10.51
C LEU A 10 -30.68 -12.29 -10.53
N LYS A 11 -31.83 -12.56 -9.90
CA LYS A 11 -32.83 -11.53 -9.64
C LYS A 11 -32.21 -10.46 -8.74
N PRO A 12 -32.64 -9.19 -8.84
CA PRO A 12 -32.19 -8.15 -7.92
C PRO A 12 -32.50 -8.55 -6.47
N PHE A 13 -31.52 -8.38 -5.59
CA PHE A 13 -31.67 -8.46 -4.13
C PHE A 13 -32.96 -7.76 -3.67
N PRO A 14 -33.94 -8.47 -3.08
CA PRO A 14 -35.03 -7.81 -2.38
C PRO A 14 -34.51 -7.35 -1.02
N ALA A 15 -34.62 -6.04 -0.76
CA ALA A 15 -34.63 -5.53 0.60
C ALA A 15 -35.72 -6.25 1.40
N PHE A 16 -35.35 -6.75 2.58
CA PHE A 16 -36.24 -7.41 3.55
C PHE A 16 -37.61 -6.72 3.66
N ARG A 17 -38.69 -7.45 3.34
CA ARG A 17 -39.94 -7.43 4.10
C ARG A 17 -40.55 -8.83 4.13
N SER A 18 -40.89 -9.24 5.35
CA SER A 18 -41.68 -10.43 5.70
C SER A 18 -42.88 -10.67 4.78
N THR A 19 -43.05 -11.90 4.29
CA THR A 19 -44.12 -12.86 4.68
C THR A 19 -44.35 -13.92 3.58
N GLN A 20 -44.21 -15.19 3.99
CA GLN A 20 -44.88 -16.40 3.48
C GLN A 20 -44.40 -17.14 2.20
N PRO A 21 -44.62 -18.47 2.14
CA PRO A 21 -43.79 -19.43 1.39
C PRO A 21 -44.48 -19.99 0.13
N LEU A 22 -43.70 -20.78 -0.63
CA LEU A 22 -44.03 -21.67 -1.76
C LEU A 22 -44.03 -21.07 -3.18
N GLN A 23 -43.03 -21.51 -3.97
CA GLN A 23 -43.16 -22.08 -5.32
C GLN A 23 -41.77 -22.63 -5.71
N LEU A 24 -41.41 -23.86 -5.33
CA LEU A 24 -41.59 -25.12 -6.07
C LEU A 24 -41.13 -25.07 -7.55
N ILE A 25 -40.00 -25.75 -7.81
CA ILE A 25 -39.72 -26.62 -8.96
C ILE A 25 -39.79 -25.96 -10.35
N ALA A 26 -38.62 -25.56 -10.88
CA ALA A 26 -38.30 -25.66 -12.30
C ALA A 26 -36.80 -25.39 -12.56
N LEU A 27 -35.97 -26.43 -12.56
CA LEU A 27 -34.83 -26.67 -13.48
C LEU A 27 -33.84 -27.70 -12.91
N LEU A 28 -34.38 -28.86 -12.55
CA LEU A 28 -33.68 -30.14 -12.66
C LEU A 28 -33.65 -30.55 -14.15
N VAL A 29 -32.68 -30.05 -14.93
CA VAL A 29 -32.22 -30.72 -16.17
C VAL A 29 -30.78 -30.31 -16.47
N LEU A 30 -29.81 -31.15 -16.08
CA LEU A 30 -28.66 -31.60 -16.89
C LEU A 30 -27.61 -32.31 -16.04
N PRO A 31 -27.80 -33.60 -15.72
CA PRO A 31 -26.72 -34.58 -15.78
C PRO A 31 -26.74 -35.28 -17.17
N LEU A 32 -25.61 -35.88 -17.59
CA LEU A 32 -25.30 -36.59 -18.87
C LEU A 32 -24.63 -35.67 -19.94
N ILE A 33 -23.44 -35.90 -20.52
CA ILE A 33 -22.44 -36.99 -20.68
C ILE A 33 -21.10 -36.28 -21.08
N VAL A 34 -19.90 -36.66 -20.62
CA VAL A 34 -18.87 -37.59 -21.21
C VAL A 34 -17.79 -37.75 -20.11
N VAL A 35 -17.59 -38.86 -19.39
CA VAL A 35 -17.01 -40.19 -19.71
C VAL A 35 -15.57 -40.19 -20.26
N ALA A 36 -14.64 -40.64 -19.39
CA ALA A 36 -13.51 -41.54 -19.64
C ALA A 36 -12.11 -41.05 -20.11
N VAL A 37 -11.15 -41.20 -19.18
CA VAL A 37 -9.82 -41.86 -19.32
C VAL A 37 -8.64 -41.07 -19.92
N PHE A 38 -7.53 -41.11 -19.17
CA PHE A 38 -6.09 -41.07 -19.49
C PHE A 38 -5.38 -39.95 -18.71
N SER A 39 -4.27 -40.13 -17.99
CA SER A 39 -3.51 -41.27 -17.50
C SER A 39 -2.46 -40.71 -16.54
N LEU A 40 -2.02 -41.54 -15.61
CA LEU A 40 -0.83 -41.34 -14.78
C LEU A 40 0.43 -41.02 -15.60
N VAL A 41 1.35 -40.34 -14.91
CA VAL A 41 2.79 -40.16 -15.19
C VAL A 41 3.17 -38.93 -16.02
N SER A 42 3.60 -37.89 -15.31
CA SER A 42 4.94 -37.33 -15.56
C SER A 42 5.49 -36.76 -14.25
N GLN A 43 6.45 -37.48 -13.66
CA GLN A 43 7.38 -36.90 -12.69
C GLN A 43 8.54 -36.31 -13.48
N ALA A 44 8.83 -35.03 -13.29
CA ALA A 44 10.16 -34.51 -12.96
C ALA A 44 10.11 -32.99 -12.80
N GLU A 45 10.96 -32.50 -11.89
CA GLU A 45 11.46 -31.12 -11.77
C GLU A 45 10.68 -30.13 -10.88
N THR A 46 11.28 -29.90 -9.71
CA THR A 46 11.46 -28.62 -8.99
C THR A 46 10.36 -27.56 -9.04
N GLY A 47 9.81 -27.21 -7.86
CA GLY A 47 9.28 -25.87 -7.60
C GLY A 47 7.87 -25.63 -8.16
N THR A 48 6.91 -25.47 -7.25
CA THR A 48 5.49 -25.22 -7.48
C THR A 48 4.74 -26.32 -8.28
N PRO A 49 3.61 -26.84 -7.77
CA PRO A 49 2.79 -27.76 -8.56
C PRO A 49 2.41 -27.09 -9.89
N PRO A 50 2.38 -27.85 -11.01
CA PRO A 50 2.04 -27.29 -12.31
C PRO A 50 0.71 -26.54 -12.19
N LEU A 51 0.66 -25.32 -12.73
CA LEU A 51 -0.59 -24.56 -12.83
C LEU A 51 -1.64 -25.48 -13.43
N LYS A 52 -2.71 -25.76 -12.68
CA LYS A 52 -3.84 -26.54 -13.20
C LYS A 52 -4.25 -25.93 -14.54
N ASN A 53 -4.48 -26.78 -15.54
CA ASN A 53 -4.81 -26.29 -16.88
C ASN A 53 -6.13 -25.49 -16.84
N ASP A 54 -6.42 -24.73 -17.91
CA ASP A 54 -7.60 -23.87 -17.90
C ASP A 54 -8.92 -24.61 -17.70
N GLN A 55 -9.01 -25.87 -18.12
CA GLN A 55 -10.19 -26.71 -17.88
C GLN A 55 -10.35 -27.02 -16.39
N GLN A 56 -9.31 -27.52 -15.72
CA GLN A 56 -9.33 -27.80 -14.29
C GLN A 56 -9.64 -26.55 -13.45
N GLN A 57 -9.08 -25.42 -13.84
CA GLN A 57 -9.37 -24.13 -13.21
C GLN A 57 -10.84 -23.71 -13.36
N GLN A 58 -11.44 -23.97 -14.52
CA GLN A 58 -12.86 -23.73 -14.76
C GLN A 58 -13.74 -24.67 -13.93
N GLU A 59 -13.39 -25.96 -13.85
CA GLU A 59 -14.11 -26.96 -13.04
C GLU A 59 -14.14 -26.58 -11.55
N ILE A 60 -13.01 -26.11 -11.00
CA ILE A 60 -12.94 -25.63 -9.60
C ILE A 60 -13.84 -24.43 -9.37
N LEU A 61 -13.83 -23.46 -10.30
CA LEU A 61 -14.65 -22.26 -10.19
C LEU A 61 -16.15 -22.58 -10.26
N GLU A 62 -16.55 -23.46 -11.19
CA GLU A 62 -17.94 -23.88 -11.35
C GLU A 62 -18.43 -24.68 -10.14
N GLU A 63 -17.62 -25.60 -9.62
CA GLU A 63 -17.97 -26.37 -8.43
C GLU A 63 -18.07 -25.46 -7.20
N TYR A 64 -17.18 -24.47 -7.06
CA TYR A 64 -17.28 -23.46 -6.00
C TYR A 64 -18.62 -22.73 -6.04
N PHE A 65 -19.02 -22.17 -7.19
CA PHE A 65 -20.28 -21.45 -7.31
C PHE A 65 -21.50 -22.35 -7.08
N LYS A 66 -21.43 -23.59 -7.54
CA LYS A 66 -22.50 -24.58 -7.30
C LYS A 66 -22.66 -24.88 -5.82
N GLN A 67 -21.57 -25.07 -5.08
CA GLN A 67 -21.62 -25.32 -3.64
C GLN A 67 -22.09 -24.09 -2.86
N MET A 68 -21.65 -22.88 -3.23
CA MET A 68 -22.12 -21.64 -2.64
C MET A 68 -23.63 -21.43 -2.83
N ALA A 69 -24.17 -21.74 -4.01
CA ALA A 69 -25.61 -21.63 -4.28
C ALA A 69 -26.44 -22.64 -3.46
N VAL A 70 -25.94 -23.85 -3.23
CA VAL A 70 -26.62 -24.85 -2.39
C VAL A 70 -26.68 -24.39 -0.93
N LEU A 71 -25.60 -23.76 -0.44
CA LEU A 71 -25.56 -23.28 0.93
C LEU A 71 -26.53 -22.10 1.14
N GLU A 72 -26.76 -21.25 0.14
CA GLU A 72 -27.72 -20.13 0.21
C GLU A 72 -29.17 -20.61 0.47
N ASP A 73 -29.54 -21.79 -0.05
CA ASP A 73 -30.88 -22.38 0.09
C ASP A 73 -31.12 -23.07 1.46
N ASP A 74 -30.07 -23.23 2.29
CA ASP A 74 -30.17 -23.82 3.63
C ASP A 74 -30.23 -22.70 4.70
N ASP A 75 -31.30 -22.68 5.50
CA ASP A 75 -31.53 -21.68 6.57
C ASP A 75 -30.41 -21.64 7.65
N SER A 76 -29.43 -22.54 7.56
CA SER A 76 -28.27 -22.71 8.45
C SER A 76 -27.17 -21.64 8.31
N PHE A 77 -27.23 -20.76 7.29
CA PHE A 77 -26.31 -19.62 7.13
C PHE A 77 -26.29 -18.65 8.32
N ASN A 78 -27.31 -18.70 9.19
CA ASN A 78 -27.49 -17.80 10.31
C ASN A 78 -26.92 -18.29 11.65
N ASP A 79 -26.44 -19.54 11.73
CA ASP A 79 -25.87 -20.07 12.97
C ASP A 79 -24.37 -19.76 13.04
N ARG A 80 -23.92 -19.02 14.05
CA ARG A 80 -22.56 -18.44 14.10
C ARG A 80 -21.43 -19.48 14.13
N ASP A 81 -21.74 -20.74 14.41
CA ASP A 81 -20.81 -21.86 14.34
C ASP A 81 -20.67 -22.46 12.92
N SER A 82 -21.52 -22.05 11.94
CA SER A 82 -21.58 -22.56 10.57
C SER A 82 -20.81 -21.74 9.52
N ALA A 83 -20.33 -20.53 9.87
CA ALA A 83 -19.49 -19.69 9.00
C ALA A 83 -18.18 -20.39 8.54
N THR A 84 -17.86 -21.53 9.12
CA THR A 84 -16.71 -22.37 8.78
C THR A 84 -16.80 -22.99 7.38
N VAL A 85 -17.98 -23.37 6.87
CA VAL A 85 -18.06 -24.09 5.57
C VAL A 85 -17.94 -23.15 4.38
N PRO A 86 -18.78 -22.09 4.22
CA PRO A 86 -18.62 -21.15 3.11
C PRO A 86 -17.24 -20.52 3.09
N GLU A 87 -16.70 -20.13 4.26
CA GLU A 87 -15.36 -19.57 4.36
C GLU A 87 -14.28 -20.60 3.96
N ALA A 88 -14.35 -21.84 4.47
CA ALA A 88 -13.37 -22.88 4.08
C ALA A 88 -13.43 -23.20 2.58
N LEU A 89 -14.63 -23.24 2.00
CA LEU A 89 -14.82 -23.43 0.56
C LEU A 89 -14.20 -22.28 -0.23
N THR A 90 -14.47 -21.03 0.15
CA THR A 90 -13.89 -19.84 -0.46
C THR A 90 -12.36 -19.86 -0.36
N LEU A 91 -11.80 -20.05 0.83
CA LEU A 91 -10.35 -20.05 1.03
C LEU A 91 -9.66 -21.20 0.29
N THR A 92 -10.32 -22.36 0.16
CA THR A 92 -9.81 -23.49 -0.63
C THR A 92 -9.80 -23.16 -2.12
N ALA A 93 -10.92 -22.65 -2.66
CA ALA A 93 -11.00 -22.22 -4.04
C ALA A 93 -9.94 -21.15 -4.36
N LEU A 94 -9.79 -20.13 -3.52
CA LEU A 94 -8.81 -19.06 -3.71
C LEU A 94 -7.35 -19.55 -3.72
N ARG A 95 -7.01 -20.62 -3.01
CA ARG A 95 -5.66 -21.21 -3.05
C ARG A 95 -5.36 -21.91 -4.37
N GLU A 96 -6.38 -22.48 -5.01
CA GLU A 96 -6.20 -23.27 -6.23
C GLU A 96 -6.39 -22.48 -7.51
N LEU A 97 -7.19 -21.40 -7.45
CA LEU A 97 -7.53 -20.60 -8.61
C LEU A 97 -6.38 -19.67 -9.04
N ASN A 98 -6.30 -19.39 -10.34
CA ASN A 98 -5.43 -18.36 -10.88
C ASN A 98 -5.97 -16.95 -10.58
N GLY A 99 -5.14 -15.92 -10.79
CA GLY A 99 -5.46 -14.55 -10.44
C GLY A 99 -6.74 -13.98 -11.06
N GLU A 100 -7.10 -14.43 -12.27
CA GLU A 100 -8.33 -13.99 -12.95
C GLU A 100 -9.57 -14.59 -12.31
N ARG A 101 -9.55 -15.90 -12.04
CA ARG A 101 -10.68 -16.61 -11.42
C ARG A 101 -10.83 -16.26 -9.94
N LYS A 102 -9.72 -16.02 -9.22
CA LYS A 102 -9.76 -15.40 -7.87
C LYS A 102 -10.51 -14.06 -7.90
N GLY A 103 -10.30 -13.26 -8.95
CA GLY A 103 -10.99 -11.99 -9.15
C GLY A 103 -12.51 -12.16 -9.28
N LEU A 104 -12.95 -13.17 -10.06
CA LEU A 104 -14.38 -13.50 -10.19
C LEU A 104 -15.02 -13.94 -8.87
N VAL A 105 -14.31 -14.75 -8.08
CA VAL A 105 -14.78 -15.16 -6.75
C VAL A 105 -14.96 -13.95 -5.84
N LEU A 106 -13.97 -13.07 -5.77
CA LEU A 106 -14.06 -11.87 -4.93
C LEU A 106 -15.11 -10.87 -5.41
N GLN A 107 -15.29 -10.73 -6.72
CA GLN A 107 -16.36 -9.90 -7.27
C GLN A 107 -17.74 -10.44 -6.85
N PHE A 108 -17.97 -11.75 -6.98
CA PHE A 108 -19.20 -12.38 -6.50
C PHE A 108 -19.42 -12.15 -5.00
N LEU A 109 -18.40 -12.40 -4.19
CA LEU A 109 -18.48 -12.22 -2.73
C LEU A 109 -18.77 -10.77 -2.33
N SER A 110 -18.19 -9.81 -3.06
CA SER A 110 -18.45 -8.39 -2.87
C SER A 110 -19.88 -8.01 -3.25
N GLU A 111 -20.36 -8.44 -4.41
CA GLU A 111 -21.71 -8.16 -4.91
C GLU A 111 -22.78 -8.82 -4.03
N ALA A 112 -22.45 -9.96 -3.42
CA ALA A 112 -23.30 -10.65 -2.46
C ALA A 112 -23.17 -10.10 -1.02
N ASN A 113 -22.35 -9.07 -0.80
CA ASN A 113 -22.11 -8.46 0.51
C ASN A 113 -21.60 -9.46 1.59
N LEU A 114 -20.85 -10.48 1.17
CA LEU A 114 -20.36 -11.54 2.05
C LEU A 114 -19.02 -11.20 2.73
N ILE A 115 -18.30 -10.21 2.20
CA ILE A 115 -16.93 -9.86 2.62
C ILE A 115 -16.76 -8.39 3.05
N ALA A 116 -17.74 -7.52 2.76
CA ALA A 116 -17.64 -6.07 2.95
C ALA A 116 -18.79 -5.55 3.83
N SER A 117 -18.75 -5.84 5.14
CA SER A 117 -19.73 -5.37 6.13
C SER A 117 -19.12 -5.29 7.53
N ASP A 118 -19.82 -4.67 8.50
CA ASP A 118 -19.39 -4.63 9.90
C ASP A 118 -19.24 -6.04 10.53
N GLN A 119 -19.93 -7.04 9.95
CA GLN A 119 -19.87 -8.44 10.33
C GLN A 119 -19.83 -9.30 9.06
N PRO A 120 -18.65 -9.49 8.45
CA PRO A 120 -18.54 -10.25 7.21
C PRO A 120 -18.87 -11.72 7.47
N SER A 121 -19.68 -12.32 6.59
CA SER A 121 -20.00 -13.76 6.64
C SER A 121 -18.81 -14.63 6.24
N ILE A 122 -17.89 -14.08 5.44
CA ILE A 122 -16.68 -14.75 4.98
C ILE A 122 -15.47 -13.86 5.29
N SER A 123 -14.54 -14.37 6.09
CA SER A 123 -13.28 -13.69 6.35
C SER A 123 -12.27 -13.90 5.22
N LEU A 124 -11.61 -12.81 4.79
CA LEU A 124 -10.48 -12.87 3.85
C LEU A 124 -9.13 -12.70 4.56
N GLN A 125 -9.10 -12.76 5.89
CA GLN A 125 -7.85 -12.73 6.64
C GLN A 125 -6.96 -13.91 6.24
N ASN A 126 -5.68 -13.65 6.03
CA ASN A 126 -4.68 -14.64 5.60
C ASN A 126 -5.02 -15.36 4.27
N ALA A 127 -5.98 -14.86 3.48
CA ALA A 127 -6.35 -15.47 2.21
C ALA A 127 -5.20 -15.39 1.19
N ASP A 128 -5.05 -16.42 0.37
CA ASP A 128 -4.12 -16.40 -0.77
C ASP A 128 -4.78 -15.70 -1.96
N LEU A 129 -4.45 -14.42 -2.13
CA LEU A 129 -4.92 -13.56 -3.21
C LEU A 129 -3.79 -13.19 -4.18
N ARG A 130 -2.74 -14.03 -4.26
CA ARG A 130 -1.60 -13.77 -5.14
C ARG A 130 -2.03 -13.61 -6.59
N ALA A 131 -1.47 -12.61 -7.24
CA ALA A 131 -1.73 -12.24 -8.63
C ALA A 131 -3.21 -11.97 -8.98
N VAL A 132 -4.07 -11.75 -7.97
CA VAL A 132 -5.50 -11.50 -8.21
C VAL A 132 -5.70 -10.28 -9.10
N LYS A 133 -6.65 -10.37 -10.03
CA LYS A 133 -7.03 -9.26 -10.93
C LYS A 133 -8.31 -8.60 -10.43
N LEU A 134 -8.19 -7.39 -9.88
CA LEU A 134 -9.26 -6.63 -9.23
C LEU A 134 -9.19 -5.14 -9.59
N ALA A 135 -8.75 -4.81 -10.80
CA ALA A 135 -8.71 -3.42 -11.24
C ALA A 135 -10.10 -2.79 -11.10
N GLN A 136 -10.16 -1.58 -10.55
CA GLN A 136 -11.38 -0.79 -10.34
C GLN A 136 -12.43 -1.38 -9.36
N ILE A 137 -12.13 -2.47 -8.64
CA ILE A 137 -13.10 -3.04 -7.69
C ILE A 137 -13.41 -2.05 -6.55
N GLN A 138 -14.63 -2.12 -6.01
CA GLN A 138 -15.07 -1.33 -4.86
C GLN A 138 -15.15 -2.23 -3.62
N LEU A 139 -14.10 -2.23 -2.79
CA LEU A 139 -13.96 -3.04 -1.58
C LEU A 139 -13.54 -2.14 -0.38
N GLY A 140 -14.26 -1.03 -0.18
CA GLY A 140 -14.02 -0.16 0.99
C GLY A 140 -14.31 -0.90 2.29
N ALA A 141 -13.59 -0.55 3.36
CA ALA A 141 -13.73 -1.10 4.71
C ALA A 141 -13.61 -2.64 4.81
N ILE A 142 -12.87 -3.29 3.91
CA ILE A 142 -12.65 -4.74 3.95
C ILE A 142 -11.52 -5.12 4.90
N ASP A 143 -11.63 -6.29 5.54
CA ASP A 143 -10.56 -6.89 6.35
C ASP A 143 -9.72 -7.89 5.55
N LEU A 144 -8.49 -7.50 5.24
CA LEU A 144 -7.49 -8.25 4.49
C LEU A 144 -6.23 -8.52 5.32
N ARG A 145 -6.35 -8.51 6.67
CA ARG A 145 -5.21 -8.72 7.56
C ARG A 145 -4.46 -10.01 7.24
N GLY A 146 -3.15 -9.89 7.07
CA GLY A 146 -2.26 -11.01 6.75
C GLY A 146 -2.48 -11.65 5.36
N ALA A 147 -3.43 -11.15 4.55
CA ALA A 147 -3.69 -11.71 3.23
C ALA A 147 -2.45 -11.58 2.31
N ASN A 148 -2.32 -12.52 1.38
CA ASN A 148 -1.24 -12.50 0.40
C ASN A 148 -1.73 -11.93 -0.93
N LEU A 149 -1.40 -10.67 -1.20
CA LEU A 149 -1.70 -9.92 -2.43
C LEU A 149 -0.44 -9.68 -3.29
N GLN A 150 0.60 -10.52 -3.16
CA GLN A 150 1.79 -10.39 -4.00
C GLN A 150 1.43 -10.40 -5.48
N LYS A 151 1.97 -9.44 -6.23
CA LYS A 151 1.71 -9.26 -7.67
C LYS A 151 0.23 -9.03 -8.04
N ALA A 152 -0.63 -8.68 -7.07
CA ALA A 152 -2.03 -8.35 -7.34
C ALA A 152 -2.15 -7.14 -8.28
N GLN A 153 -3.20 -7.12 -9.09
CA GLN A 153 -3.56 -6.03 -9.99
C GLN A 153 -4.77 -5.30 -9.41
N LEU A 154 -4.53 -4.18 -8.73
CA LEU A 154 -5.52 -3.38 -7.99
C LEU A 154 -5.54 -1.93 -8.50
N GLN A 155 -5.19 -1.71 -9.76
CA GLN A 155 -5.14 -0.38 -10.34
C GLN A 155 -6.52 0.27 -10.24
N SER A 156 -6.56 1.49 -9.72
CA SER A 156 -7.80 2.27 -9.51
C SER A 156 -8.86 1.57 -8.63
N ALA A 157 -8.50 0.53 -7.87
CA ALA A 157 -9.40 -0.10 -6.91
C ALA A 157 -9.66 0.84 -5.73
N ASN A 158 -10.78 0.64 -5.05
CA ASN A 158 -11.15 1.36 -3.84
C ASN A 158 -11.08 0.43 -2.63
N LEU A 159 -10.10 0.69 -1.76
CA LEU A 159 -9.85 0.03 -0.48
C LEU A 159 -9.80 1.08 0.66
N ALA A 160 -10.55 2.18 0.53
CA ALA A 160 -10.62 3.20 1.57
C ALA A 160 -11.15 2.60 2.88
N GLY A 161 -10.51 2.94 4.00
CA GLY A 161 -10.85 2.43 5.34
C GLY A 161 -10.57 0.95 5.56
N SER A 162 -9.99 0.24 4.58
CA SER A 162 -9.75 -1.21 4.69
C SER A 162 -8.60 -1.52 5.65
N ASN A 163 -8.66 -2.70 6.28
CA ASN A 163 -7.60 -3.20 7.15
C ASN A 163 -6.68 -4.14 6.38
N LEU A 164 -5.45 -3.69 6.15
CA LEU A 164 -4.36 -4.34 5.45
C LEU A 164 -3.15 -4.60 6.39
N THR A 165 -3.39 -4.70 7.69
CA THR A 165 -2.32 -4.98 8.67
C THR A 165 -1.61 -6.28 8.29
N LYS A 166 -0.28 -6.26 8.21
CA LYS A 166 0.57 -7.41 7.83
C LYS A 166 0.28 -8.01 6.45
N THR A 167 -0.46 -7.32 5.58
CA THR A 167 -0.77 -7.80 4.24
C THR A 167 0.50 -7.80 3.36
N GLN A 168 0.66 -8.84 2.55
CA GLN A 168 1.79 -8.98 1.62
C GLN A 168 1.42 -8.40 0.25
N LEU A 169 2.01 -7.28 -0.14
CA LEU A 169 1.70 -6.53 -1.38
C LEU A 169 2.93 -6.38 -2.29
N GLN A 170 3.93 -7.25 -2.14
CA GLN A 170 5.18 -7.15 -2.88
C GLN A 170 4.92 -7.22 -4.40
N ASN A 171 5.50 -6.27 -5.14
CA ASN A 171 5.33 -6.11 -6.59
C ASN A 171 3.86 -5.97 -7.04
N ALA A 172 2.94 -5.58 -6.16
CA ALA A 172 1.55 -5.34 -6.55
C ALA A 172 1.43 -4.07 -7.40
N ALA A 173 0.50 -4.08 -8.36
CA ALA A 173 0.16 -2.92 -9.17
C ALA A 173 -1.01 -2.17 -8.51
N LEU A 174 -0.68 -1.12 -7.75
CA LEU A 174 -1.58 -0.32 -6.92
C LEU A 174 -1.74 1.11 -7.47
N ARG A 175 -1.43 1.32 -8.75
CA ARG A 175 -1.49 2.65 -9.38
C ARG A 175 -2.90 3.23 -9.25
N GLN A 176 -2.99 4.48 -8.80
CA GLN A 176 -4.26 5.20 -8.57
C GLN A 176 -5.22 4.51 -7.60
N ILE A 177 -4.75 3.58 -6.77
CA ILE A 177 -5.59 2.94 -5.75
C ILE A 177 -6.07 3.99 -4.74
N ASN A 178 -7.29 3.82 -4.25
CA ASN A 178 -7.78 4.57 -3.10
C ASN A 178 -7.58 3.76 -1.82
N LEU A 179 -6.68 4.22 -0.96
CA LEU A 179 -6.34 3.70 0.36
C LEU A 179 -6.55 4.78 1.44
N GLN A 180 -7.40 5.78 1.17
CA GLN A 180 -7.74 6.82 2.14
C GLN A 180 -8.19 6.19 3.46
N GLN A 181 -7.58 6.62 4.58
CA GLN A 181 -7.87 6.14 5.93
C GLN A 181 -7.70 4.62 6.11
N ALA A 182 -7.01 3.92 5.20
CA ALA A 182 -6.76 2.49 5.35
C ALA A 182 -5.72 2.23 6.47
N THR A 183 -5.80 1.05 7.09
CA THR A 183 -4.89 0.61 8.15
C THR A 183 -3.91 -0.42 7.58
N LEU A 184 -2.67 -0.05 7.33
CA LEU A 184 -1.59 -0.88 6.79
C LEU A 184 -0.37 -1.11 7.72
N PRO A 185 -0.48 -1.13 9.07
CA PRO A 185 0.69 -1.42 9.89
C PRO A 185 1.38 -2.73 9.51
N GLN A 186 2.70 -2.69 9.43
CA GLN A 186 3.53 -3.85 9.08
C GLN A 186 3.21 -4.49 7.72
N ALA A 187 2.48 -3.79 6.83
CA ALA A 187 2.25 -4.25 5.47
C ALA A 187 3.57 -4.30 4.67
N VAL A 188 3.69 -5.28 3.77
CA VAL A 188 4.92 -5.47 2.97
C VAL A 188 4.67 -5.03 1.53
N LEU A 189 5.04 -3.80 1.21
CA LEU A 189 4.83 -3.09 -0.07
C LEU A 189 6.10 -3.01 -0.92
N ILE A 190 7.08 -3.88 -0.68
CA ILE A 190 8.37 -3.92 -1.39
C ILE A 190 8.13 -3.93 -2.91
N ARG A 191 8.69 -2.91 -3.60
CA ARG A 191 8.58 -2.70 -5.06
C ARG A 191 7.14 -2.63 -5.58
N ALA A 192 6.15 -2.31 -4.74
CA ALA A 192 4.79 -2.06 -5.20
C ALA A 192 4.71 -0.74 -6.00
N ASP A 193 3.83 -0.70 -6.99
CA ASP A 193 3.55 0.53 -7.75
C ASP A 193 2.33 1.24 -7.16
N LEU A 194 2.57 2.21 -6.28
CA LEU A 194 1.59 3.11 -5.65
C LEU A 194 1.52 4.47 -6.37
N SER A 195 1.95 4.56 -7.63
CA SER A 195 1.96 5.85 -8.33
C SER A 195 0.56 6.46 -8.39
N ALA A 196 0.47 7.74 -8.03
CA ALA A 196 -0.79 8.48 -7.91
C ALA A 196 -1.85 7.85 -6.98
N ALA A 197 -1.45 7.01 -6.02
CA ALA A 197 -2.36 6.48 -5.01
C ALA A 197 -2.87 7.58 -4.07
N ASN A 198 -4.11 7.41 -3.58
CA ASN A 198 -4.66 8.21 -2.50
C ASN A 198 -4.44 7.47 -1.17
N LEU A 199 -3.57 7.99 -0.32
CA LEU A 199 -3.20 7.47 1.00
C LEU A 199 -3.51 8.51 2.10
N VAL A 200 -4.46 9.43 1.86
CA VAL A 200 -4.78 10.51 2.80
C VAL A 200 -5.20 9.93 4.15
N GLY A 201 -4.42 10.26 5.19
CA GLY A 201 -4.54 9.78 6.55
C GLY A 201 -4.52 8.25 6.72
N ALA A 202 -3.90 7.53 5.78
CA ALA A 202 -3.64 6.11 5.95
C ALA A 202 -2.61 5.88 7.07
N ASP A 203 -2.75 4.76 7.77
CA ASP A 203 -1.79 4.29 8.77
C ASP A 203 -0.84 3.27 8.14
N LEU A 204 0.43 3.62 7.98
CA LEU A 204 1.52 2.85 7.38
C LEU A 204 2.63 2.59 8.42
N GLN A 205 2.31 2.64 9.72
CA GLN A 205 3.30 2.42 10.78
C GLN A 205 4.04 1.08 10.57
N GLU A 206 5.38 1.09 10.66
CA GLU A 206 6.23 -0.08 10.46
C GLU A 206 6.05 -0.79 9.08
N ALA A 207 5.41 -0.15 8.10
CA ALA A 207 5.26 -0.73 6.77
C ALA A 207 6.60 -0.78 6.02
N ASN A 208 6.81 -1.85 5.25
CA ASN A 208 7.99 -1.97 4.40
C ASN A 208 7.67 -1.55 2.96
N LEU A 209 8.09 -0.35 2.59
CA LEU A 209 7.95 0.30 1.29
C LEU A 209 9.27 0.32 0.50
N GLN A 210 10.23 -0.55 0.83
CA GLN A 210 11.54 -0.58 0.16
C GLN A 210 11.40 -0.65 -1.37
N GLY A 211 12.00 0.32 -2.06
CA GLY A 211 11.95 0.45 -3.51
C GLY A 211 10.55 0.62 -4.12
N ALA A 212 9.53 0.95 -3.33
CA ALA A 212 8.18 1.21 -3.83
C ALA A 212 8.13 2.49 -4.68
N ASN A 213 7.19 2.54 -5.63
CA ASN A 213 6.94 3.72 -6.45
C ASN A 213 5.71 4.48 -5.95
N LEU A 214 5.91 5.58 -5.22
CA LEU A 214 4.87 6.49 -4.73
C LEU A 214 4.86 7.83 -5.48
N ARG A 215 5.35 7.88 -6.73
CA ARG A 215 5.35 9.11 -7.54
C ARG A 215 3.96 9.72 -7.59
N ARG A 216 3.85 11.01 -7.22
CA ARG A 216 2.60 11.77 -7.17
C ARG A 216 1.50 11.17 -6.27
N ALA A 217 1.86 10.31 -5.33
CA ALA A 217 0.90 9.82 -4.34
C ALA A 217 0.52 10.94 -3.36
N ASP A 218 -0.71 10.88 -2.85
CA ASP A 218 -1.23 11.80 -1.85
C ASP A 218 -1.22 11.13 -0.48
N LEU A 219 -0.27 11.48 0.37
CA LEU A 219 -0.05 10.98 1.73
C LEU A 219 -0.37 12.05 2.79
N ARG A 220 -1.22 13.04 2.49
CA ARG A 220 -1.55 14.09 3.47
C ARG A 220 -2.04 13.50 4.79
N GLY A 221 -1.41 13.89 5.89
CA GLY A 221 -1.73 13.40 7.24
C GLY A 221 -1.51 11.90 7.47
N ALA A 222 -0.84 11.18 6.57
CA ALA A 222 -0.56 9.76 6.74
C ALA A 222 0.44 9.52 7.89
N ASN A 223 0.33 8.36 8.55
CA ASN A 223 1.27 7.93 9.60
C ASN A 223 2.24 6.89 9.04
N LEU A 224 3.49 7.26 8.83
CA LEU A 224 4.58 6.38 8.36
C LEU A 224 5.63 6.15 9.45
N ARG A 225 5.32 6.35 10.74
CA ARG A 225 6.30 6.16 11.82
C ARG A 225 6.95 4.76 11.73
N ASP A 226 8.26 4.69 11.89
CA ASP A 226 9.06 3.45 11.82
C ASP A 226 8.99 2.70 10.48
N ALA A 227 8.49 3.33 9.40
CA ALA A 227 8.40 2.69 8.09
C ALA A 227 9.77 2.58 7.40
N ILE A 228 9.93 1.56 6.54
CA ILE A 228 11.12 1.36 5.72
C ILE A 228 10.83 1.87 4.30
N LEU A 229 11.48 2.94 3.90
CA LEU A 229 11.37 3.66 2.65
C LEU A 229 12.69 3.66 1.84
N GLU A 230 13.67 2.84 2.20
CA GLU A 230 14.95 2.72 1.49
C GLU A 230 14.73 2.61 -0.04
N GLY A 231 15.32 3.54 -0.79
CA GLY A 231 15.22 3.61 -2.25
C GLY A 231 13.82 3.86 -2.82
N ALA A 232 12.84 4.23 -1.99
CA ALA A 232 11.49 4.55 -2.45
C ALA A 232 11.48 5.79 -3.35
N ARG A 233 10.58 5.77 -4.34
CA ARG A 233 10.44 6.81 -5.36
C ARG A 233 9.20 7.64 -5.11
N MET A 234 9.36 8.84 -4.59
CA MET A 234 8.29 9.71 -4.10
C MET A 234 8.28 11.07 -4.83
N GLU A 235 8.76 11.11 -6.08
CA GLU A 235 8.85 12.36 -6.84
C GLU A 235 7.46 13.00 -7.00
N GLY A 236 7.32 14.25 -6.54
CA GLY A 236 6.05 14.99 -6.57
C GLY A 236 4.96 14.46 -5.63
N ALA A 237 5.30 13.62 -4.64
CA ALA A 237 4.35 13.17 -3.63
C ALA A 237 3.92 14.32 -2.70
N ILE A 238 2.72 14.23 -2.14
CA ILE A 238 2.18 15.20 -1.17
C ILE A 238 2.17 14.54 0.21
N LEU A 239 3.01 15.02 1.12
CA LEU A 239 3.21 14.55 2.49
C LEU A 239 2.92 15.66 3.51
N GLU A 240 2.13 16.66 3.14
CA GLU A 240 1.73 17.74 4.04
C GLU A 240 1.07 17.15 5.31
N ASP A 241 1.53 17.62 6.48
CA ASP A 241 1.12 17.14 7.82
C ASP A 241 1.35 15.63 8.08
N ALA A 242 2.12 14.92 7.24
CA ALA A 242 2.42 13.51 7.46
C ALA A 242 3.38 13.28 8.63
N THR A 243 3.28 12.11 9.26
CA THR A 243 4.21 11.65 10.31
C THR A 243 5.19 10.66 9.72
N LEU A 244 6.48 10.99 9.75
CA LEU A 244 7.62 10.29 9.16
C LEU A 244 8.74 10.14 10.22
N GLU A 245 8.36 10.10 11.50
CA GLU A 245 9.32 9.95 12.61
C GLU A 245 9.99 8.57 12.55
N GLU A 246 11.31 8.54 12.79
CA GLU A 246 12.12 7.31 12.87
C GLU A 246 12.07 6.42 11.61
N ILE A 247 11.77 6.98 10.43
CA ILE A 247 11.79 6.20 9.18
C ILE A 247 13.22 5.87 8.75
N ASP A 248 13.38 4.72 8.08
CA ASP A 248 14.56 4.43 7.28
C ASP A 248 14.29 4.75 5.80
N ALA A 249 14.77 5.90 5.34
CA ALA A 249 14.57 6.40 3.98
C ALA A 249 15.92 6.67 3.28
N GLU A 250 16.91 5.82 3.51
CA GLU A 250 18.20 5.93 2.82
C GLU A 250 18.01 5.88 1.28
N ASN A 251 18.67 6.79 0.56
CA ASN A 251 18.58 6.93 -0.90
C ASN A 251 17.14 7.17 -1.44
N VAL A 252 16.23 7.70 -0.62
CA VAL A 252 14.87 8.07 -1.06
C VAL A 252 14.90 9.18 -2.12
N ILE A 253 13.93 9.17 -3.04
CA ILE A 253 13.76 10.23 -4.04
C ILE A 253 12.49 11.03 -3.75
N LEU A 254 12.64 12.22 -3.17
CA LEU A 254 11.57 13.16 -2.79
C LEU A 254 11.63 14.47 -3.59
N ARG A 255 12.20 14.45 -4.80
CA ARG A 255 12.23 15.61 -5.71
C ARG A 255 10.85 16.21 -5.93
N ARG A 256 10.71 17.53 -5.75
CA ARG A 256 9.44 18.27 -5.88
C ARG A 256 8.31 17.76 -4.98
N ALA A 257 8.63 17.02 -3.92
CA ALA A 257 7.62 16.61 -2.96
C ALA A 257 7.22 17.79 -2.06
N ASN A 258 5.96 17.78 -1.62
CA ASN A 258 5.48 18.70 -0.60
C ASN A 258 5.51 17.99 0.76
N LEU A 259 6.38 18.42 1.67
CA LEU A 259 6.54 17.94 3.05
C LEU A 259 6.21 19.03 4.07
N GLN A 260 5.41 20.03 3.71
CA GLN A 260 5.04 21.13 4.61
C GLN A 260 4.47 20.60 5.93
N ARG A 261 5.00 21.12 7.05
CA ARG A 261 4.57 20.79 8.43
C ARG A 261 4.59 19.29 8.76
N SER A 262 5.31 18.49 7.99
CA SER A 262 5.51 17.07 8.29
C SER A 262 6.46 16.88 9.47
N ARG A 263 6.37 15.73 10.13
CA ARG A 263 7.24 15.37 11.26
C ARG A 263 8.22 14.30 10.84
N LEU A 264 9.49 14.63 10.71
CA LEU A 264 10.57 13.73 10.30
C LEU A 264 11.58 13.48 11.42
N LYS A 265 11.26 13.79 12.68
CA LYS A 265 12.21 13.63 13.78
C LYS A 265 12.87 12.23 13.78
N GLY A 266 14.19 12.19 13.85
CA GLY A 266 14.97 10.94 13.88
C GLY A 266 15.06 10.18 12.55
N ALA A 267 14.47 10.70 11.46
CA ALA A 267 14.48 10.02 10.17
C ALA A 267 15.90 9.86 9.60
N VAL A 268 16.16 8.69 9.00
CA VAL A 268 17.37 8.42 8.23
C VAL A 268 17.11 8.77 6.76
N LEU A 269 17.68 9.89 6.32
CA LEU A 269 17.49 10.48 4.99
C LEU A 269 18.81 10.56 4.19
N ARG A 270 19.82 9.80 4.64
CA ARG A 270 21.17 9.76 4.07
C ARG A 270 21.15 9.48 2.57
N GLY A 271 21.88 10.28 1.80
CA GLY A 271 21.98 10.15 0.34
C GLY A 271 20.67 10.43 -0.41
N GLY A 272 19.64 10.95 0.26
CA GLY A 272 18.34 11.24 -0.35
C GLY A 272 18.37 12.42 -1.34
N PHE A 273 17.41 12.40 -2.26
CA PHE A 273 17.23 13.40 -3.32
C PHE A 273 16.01 14.27 -3.03
N PHE A 274 16.23 15.52 -2.67
CA PHE A 274 15.23 16.47 -2.21
C PHE A 274 15.21 17.76 -3.05
N GLU A 275 15.74 17.71 -4.28
CA GLU A 275 15.80 18.90 -5.12
C GLU A 275 14.39 19.45 -5.41
N ASP A 276 14.24 20.77 -5.26
CA ASP A 276 12.98 21.50 -5.38
C ASP A 276 11.86 21.02 -4.40
N ALA A 277 12.19 20.32 -3.31
CA ALA A 277 11.21 19.87 -2.33
C ALA A 277 10.83 20.97 -1.34
N ASN A 278 9.58 20.96 -0.85
CA ASN A 278 9.09 21.94 0.11
C ASN A 278 8.99 21.31 1.51
N PHE A 279 9.78 21.82 2.45
CA PHE A 279 9.83 21.43 3.87
C PHE A 279 9.39 22.56 4.80
N THR A 280 8.66 23.57 4.30
CA THR A 280 8.29 24.75 5.08
C THR A 280 7.60 24.36 6.39
N GLY A 281 8.19 24.79 7.51
CA GLY A 281 7.71 24.50 8.87
C GLY A 281 7.74 23.03 9.28
N ALA A 282 8.47 22.16 8.58
CA ALA A 282 8.63 20.76 8.96
C ALA A 282 9.58 20.59 10.17
N ASP A 283 9.39 19.50 10.91
CA ASP A 283 10.24 19.11 12.03
C ASP A 283 11.24 18.04 11.57
N LEU A 284 12.50 18.42 11.40
CA LEU A 284 13.62 17.56 10.99
C LEU A 284 14.67 17.44 12.11
N ARG A 285 14.24 17.52 13.38
CA ARG A 285 15.16 17.35 14.49
C ARG A 285 15.79 15.97 14.47
N GLU A 286 17.06 15.88 14.85
CA GLU A 286 17.77 14.61 15.01
C GLU A 286 17.83 13.76 13.71
N THR A 287 17.56 14.34 12.53
CA THR A 287 17.61 13.61 11.25
C THR A 287 19.04 13.39 10.76
N ASP A 288 19.27 12.24 10.13
CA ASP A 288 20.48 11.98 9.35
C ASP A 288 20.26 12.37 7.88
N LEU A 289 20.79 13.52 7.48
CA LEU A 289 20.75 14.07 6.12
C LEU A 289 22.12 14.00 5.44
N ARG A 290 23.02 13.12 5.91
CA ARG A 290 24.37 13.04 5.35
C ARG A 290 24.34 12.76 3.86
N ALA A 291 25.14 13.51 3.11
CA ALA A 291 25.22 13.44 1.65
C ALA A 291 23.88 13.64 0.91
N ALA A 292 22.85 14.22 1.55
CA ALA A 292 21.58 14.52 0.91
C ALA A 292 21.72 15.68 -0.11
N LEU A 293 20.89 15.65 -1.16
CA LEU A 293 20.81 16.69 -2.19
C LEU A 293 19.55 17.54 -1.99
N LEU A 294 19.71 18.73 -1.46
CA LEU A 294 18.65 19.69 -1.09
C LEU A 294 18.71 20.96 -1.96
N ASN A 295 19.20 20.87 -3.19
CA ASN A 295 19.30 22.03 -4.08
C ASN A 295 17.91 22.64 -4.31
N ASN A 296 17.78 23.97 -4.18
CA ASN A 296 16.52 24.71 -4.28
C ASN A 296 15.41 24.25 -3.33
N ALA A 297 15.73 23.52 -2.25
CA ALA A 297 14.70 23.11 -1.30
C ALA A 297 14.17 24.32 -0.51
N GLU A 298 12.85 24.36 -0.30
CA GLU A 298 12.20 25.37 0.54
C GLU A 298 12.21 24.87 2.00
N LEU A 299 13.11 25.40 2.82
CA LEU A 299 13.34 25.01 4.22
C LEU A 299 12.98 26.15 5.19
N GLU A 300 12.11 27.08 4.77
CA GLU A 300 11.71 28.22 5.57
C GLU A 300 11.07 27.77 6.89
N GLY A 301 11.59 28.27 8.01
CA GLY A 301 11.10 27.97 9.35
C GLY A 301 11.25 26.51 9.78
N VAL A 302 12.07 25.71 9.09
CA VAL A 302 12.31 24.30 9.42
C VAL A 302 13.02 24.18 10.78
N ASP A 303 12.68 23.13 11.55
CA ASP A 303 13.46 22.78 12.74
C ASP A 303 14.46 21.68 12.42
N LEU A 304 15.75 22.01 12.37
CA LEU A 304 16.86 21.08 12.10
C LEU A 304 17.71 20.84 13.36
N GLN A 305 17.23 21.17 14.56
CA GLN A 305 18.03 20.99 15.77
C GLN A 305 18.59 19.57 15.88
N ASP A 306 19.89 19.47 16.15
CA ASP A 306 20.65 18.22 16.27
C ASP A 306 20.68 17.34 15.00
N ALA A 307 20.35 17.89 13.81
CA ALA A 307 20.46 17.18 12.54
C ALA A 307 21.92 17.07 12.02
N ASP A 308 22.21 15.99 11.32
CA ASP A 308 23.49 15.75 10.65
C ASP A 308 23.38 16.00 9.14
N LEU A 309 24.03 17.06 8.66
CA LEU A 309 24.11 17.45 7.24
C LEU A 309 25.54 17.28 6.70
N GLU A 310 26.34 16.37 7.26
CA GLU A 310 27.70 16.13 6.75
C GLU A 310 27.65 15.80 5.25
N ARG A 311 28.40 16.55 4.43
CA ARG A 311 28.48 16.44 2.95
C ARG A 311 27.16 16.70 2.22
N ALA A 312 26.14 17.23 2.87
CA ALA A 312 24.90 17.61 2.19
C ALA A 312 25.11 18.78 1.22
N VAL A 313 24.32 18.82 0.15
CA VAL A 313 24.35 19.88 -0.86
C VAL A 313 23.06 20.68 -0.79
N LEU A 314 23.15 21.91 -0.28
CA LEU A 314 22.04 22.83 -0.05
C LEU A 314 22.16 24.10 -0.92
N LYS A 315 22.63 23.96 -2.17
CA LYS A 315 22.80 25.12 -3.04
C LYS A 315 21.45 25.76 -3.32
N GLU A 316 21.39 27.09 -3.25
CA GLU A 316 20.17 27.86 -3.53
C GLU A 316 18.98 27.46 -2.63
N ALA A 317 19.22 26.73 -1.52
CA ALA A 317 18.17 26.33 -0.59
C ALA A 317 17.75 27.52 0.29
N ASP A 318 16.46 27.58 0.63
CA ASP A 318 15.91 28.65 1.47
C ASP A 318 15.79 28.20 2.92
N LEU A 319 16.74 28.58 3.77
CA LEU A 319 16.78 28.27 5.20
C LEU A 319 16.36 29.48 6.05
N GLU A 320 15.57 30.41 5.49
CA GLU A 320 15.08 31.56 6.24
C GLU A 320 14.36 31.14 7.53
N ARG A 321 14.69 31.76 8.65
CA ARG A 321 14.12 31.47 9.98
C ARG A 321 14.30 30.01 10.46
N ALA A 322 15.19 29.23 9.83
CA ALA A 322 15.45 27.85 10.22
C ALA A 322 16.12 27.75 11.60
N ASN A 323 15.72 26.76 12.40
CA ASN A 323 16.43 26.42 13.64
C ASN A 323 17.59 25.48 13.33
N LEU A 324 18.82 26.00 13.37
CA LEU A 324 20.05 25.29 13.02
C LEU A 324 20.90 24.97 14.26
N GLN A 325 20.26 24.78 15.41
CA GLN A 325 20.97 24.53 16.66
C GLN A 325 21.69 23.18 16.65
N ASN A 326 22.98 23.18 17.00
CA ASN A 326 23.84 21.98 17.03
C ASN A 326 23.90 21.19 15.70
N VAL A 327 23.53 21.80 14.58
CA VAL A 327 23.57 21.12 13.27
C VAL A 327 25.01 20.86 12.85
N ASP A 328 25.26 19.67 12.30
CA ASP A 328 26.54 19.33 11.71
C ASP A 328 26.57 19.63 10.21
N PHE A 329 27.27 20.68 9.79
CA PHE A 329 27.46 21.04 8.38
C PHE A 329 28.84 20.64 7.84
N LYS A 330 29.56 19.70 8.48
CA LYS A 330 30.88 19.24 7.99
C LYS A 330 30.86 18.96 6.49
N TYR A 331 31.72 19.61 5.72
CA TYR A 331 31.81 19.44 4.25
C TYR A 331 30.54 19.76 3.46
N ALA A 332 29.53 20.38 4.07
CA ALA A 332 28.30 20.74 3.39
C ALA A 332 28.53 21.90 2.40
N ASN A 333 27.64 22.01 1.41
CA ASN A 333 27.68 23.08 0.42
C ASN A 333 26.41 23.91 0.45
N LEU A 334 26.47 25.09 1.05
CA LEU A 334 25.38 26.06 1.16
C LEU A 334 25.54 27.23 0.19
N LYS A 335 26.30 27.08 -0.91
CA LYS A 335 26.51 28.16 -1.87
C LYS A 335 25.16 28.73 -2.34
N ASP A 336 25.00 30.04 -2.31
CA ASP A 336 23.80 30.77 -2.71
C ASP A 336 22.54 30.46 -1.85
N ALA A 337 22.68 29.77 -0.71
CA ALA A 337 21.57 29.51 0.21
C ALA A 337 21.15 30.76 1.01
N ASN A 338 19.85 30.89 1.31
CA ASN A 338 19.32 31.96 2.16
C ASN A 338 19.39 31.54 3.64
N LEU A 339 20.18 32.23 4.46
CA LEU A 339 20.29 31.99 5.90
C LEU A 339 19.69 33.14 6.74
N THR A 340 18.85 33.99 6.13
CA THR A 340 18.26 35.15 6.82
C THR A 340 17.49 34.69 8.06
N ASP A 341 17.76 35.32 9.20
CA ASP A 341 17.13 35.01 10.49
C ASP A 341 17.24 33.54 10.97
N ALA A 342 18.12 32.74 10.38
CA ALA A 342 18.40 31.40 10.86
C ALA A 342 19.10 31.44 12.22
N ASN A 343 18.92 30.38 13.02
CA ASN A 343 19.51 30.24 14.37
C ASN A 343 20.65 29.19 14.38
N PRO A 344 21.89 29.53 14.00
CA PRO A 344 23.02 28.60 13.89
C PRO A 344 23.77 28.37 15.21
N ARG A 345 23.11 28.54 16.36
CA ARG A 345 23.81 28.42 17.66
C ARG A 345 24.41 27.02 17.79
N ARG A 346 25.73 26.97 18.02
CA ARG A 346 26.51 25.73 18.17
C ARG A 346 26.53 24.82 16.94
N ALA A 347 26.13 25.30 15.77
CA ALA A 347 26.33 24.57 14.52
C ALA A 347 27.84 24.38 14.22
N ILE A 348 28.18 23.24 13.65
CA ILE A 348 29.54 22.86 13.23
C ILE A 348 29.70 23.20 11.75
N TRP A 349 30.75 23.94 11.40
CA TRP A 349 30.93 24.51 10.05
C TRP A 349 32.24 24.07 9.40
N CYS A 350 32.75 22.88 9.70
CA CYS A 350 34.08 22.47 9.22
C CYS A 350 34.11 22.21 7.73
N ASN A 351 35.01 22.89 7.02
CA ASN A 351 35.15 22.83 5.57
C ASN A 351 33.80 22.99 4.85
N THR A 352 32.95 23.86 5.40
CA THR A 352 31.61 24.12 4.86
C THR A 352 31.68 25.26 3.85
N THR A 353 31.10 25.07 2.66
CA THR A 353 30.96 26.16 1.69
C THR A 353 29.77 27.02 2.08
N MET A 354 30.01 28.27 2.48
CA MET A 354 29.00 29.24 2.88
C MET A 354 28.27 29.85 1.66
N PRO A 355 27.13 30.56 1.86
CA PRO A 355 26.37 31.19 0.78
C PRO A 355 27.21 32.02 -0.20
N GLU A 356 28.16 32.80 0.29
CA GLU A 356 29.06 33.61 -0.53
C GLU A 356 30.16 32.82 -1.28
N GLY A 357 30.17 31.49 -1.12
CA GLY A 357 31.11 30.57 -1.77
C GLY A 357 32.46 30.41 -1.05
N ARG A 358 32.65 31.02 0.12
CA ARG A 358 33.86 30.86 0.94
C ARG A 358 33.77 29.63 1.84
N GLN A 359 34.92 29.03 2.14
CA GLN A 359 34.99 27.98 3.15
C GLN A 359 34.90 28.59 4.55
N ASN A 360 34.17 27.91 5.43
CA ASN A 360 34.13 28.14 6.87
C ASN A 360 34.75 26.91 7.55
N ASP A 361 35.38 27.13 8.70
CA ASP A 361 36.07 26.10 9.50
C ASP A 361 35.82 26.32 11.01
N ARG A 362 34.64 26.85 11.38
CA ARG A 362 34.28 27.13 12.78
C ARG A 362 33.73 25.89 13.50
N ASN A 363 33.99 25.83 14.81
CA ASN A 363 33.49 24.81 15.74
C ASN A 363 33.92 23.38 15.38
N CYS A 364 35.13 23.23 14.84
CA CYS A 364 35.70 21.94 14.52
C CYS A 364 36.26 21.23 15.76
N PRO A 365 35.92 19.95 15.97
CA PRO A 365 36.46 19.14 17.06
C PRO A 365 37.93 18.76 16.87
#